data_AF-A0A914ABP0-F1
#
_entry.id   AF-A0A914ABP0-F1
#
_cell.length_a   1.000
_cell.length_b   1.000
_cell.length_c   1.000
_cell.angle_alpha   90.00
_cell.angle_beta   90.00
_cell.angle_gamma   90.00
#
_symmetry.space_group_name_H-M   'P 1'
#
loop_
_entity.id
_entity.type
_entity.pdbx_description
1 polymer ?
#
loop_
_entity_poly.entity_id
_entity_poly.type
_entity_poly.pdbx_seq_one_letter_code
_entity_poly.pdbx_strand_id
1 'polypeptide(L)'
;MATKLVQWITALVLFASVWSAFVFDLVPVQLDPRIKEVIVPLPVYLLIVFACFSLATIGYRVATFNDCEEAAESLKKEIEEARKDLQEKGFKFT
;
A
#
# COMPACT_ATOMS: atom_id res chain seq x y z
N MET A 1 -4.26 -26.24 -2.51
CA MET A 1 -4.11 -25.06 -1.65
C MET A 1 -4.27 -23.83 -2.54
N ALA A 2 -5.34 -23.04 -2.42
CA ALA A 2 -5.53 -21.87 -3.28
C ALA A 2 -4.59 -20.74 -2.85
N THR A 3 -3.96 -20.05 -3.80
CA THR A 3 -3.09 -18.92 -3.50
C THR A 3 -3.91 -17.72 -3.00
N LYS A 4 -3.31 -16.85 -2.19
CA LYS A 4 -3.99 -15.63 -1.71
C LYS A 4 -4.48 -14.76 -2.87
N LEU A 5 -3.72 -14.71 -3.97
CA LEU A 5 -4.13 -14.02 -5.19
C LEU A 5 -5.44 -14.56 -5.75
N VAL A 6 -5.57 -15.89 -5.89
CA VAL A 6 -6.80 -16.51 -6.40
C VAL A 6 -7.98 -16.19 -5.48
N GLN A 7 -7.79 -16.24 -4.16
CA GLN A 7 -8.86 -15.89 -3.20
C GLN A 7 -9.36 -14.45 -3.41
N TRP A 8 -8.45 -13.48 -3.55
CA TRP A 8 -8.82 -12.08 -3.76
C TRP A 8 -9.45 -11.83 -5.13
N ILE A 9 -8.92 -12.44 -6.20
CA ILE A 9 -9.51 -12.33 -7.54
C ILE A 9 -10.91 -12.91 -7.55
N THR A 10 -11.11 -14.09 -6.95
CA THR A 10 -12.45 -14.71 -6.89
C THR A 10 -13.43 -13.81 -6.13
N ALA A 11 -13.04 -13.24 -4.99
CA ALA A 11 -13.90 -12.31 -4.25
C ALA A 11 -14.25 -11.05 -5.07
N LEU A 12 -13.28 -10.48 -5.78
CA LEU A 12 -13.48 -9.32 -6.64
C LEU A 12 -14.43 -9.63 -7.80
N VAL A 13 -14.26 -10.77 -8.46
CA VAL A 13 -15.13 -11.20 -9.56
C VAL A 13 -16.56 -11.43 -9.08
N LEU A 14 -16.75 -12.07 -7.92
CA LEU A 14 -18.07 -12.25 -7.33
C LEU A 14 -18.72 -10.90 -7.03
N PHE A 15 -18.00 -9.98 -6.39
CA PHE A 15 -18.50 -8.64 -6.11
C PHE A 15 -18.87 -7.88 -7.39
N ALA A 16 -17.99 -7.88 -8.40
CA ALA A 16 -18.23 -7.22 -9.67
C ALA A 16 -19.44 -7.82 -10.40
N SER A 17 -19.62 -9.14 -10.36
CA SER A 17 -20.77 -9.81 -10.98
C SER A 17 -22.10 -9.38 -10.35
N VAL A 18 -22.15 -9.29 -9.02
CA VAL A 18 -23.32 -8.83 -8.28
C VAL A 18 -23.59 -7.36 -8.58
N TRP A 19 -22.56 -6.51 -8.56
CA TRP A 19 -22.69 -5.10 -8.88
C TRP A 19 -23.19 -4.87 -10.31
N SER A 20 -22.62 -5.56 -11.31
CA SER A 20 -23.07 -5.47 -12.70
C SER A 20 -24.52 -5.95 -12.87
N ALA A 21 -24.95 -6.96 -12.13
CA ALA A 21 -26.34 -7.40 -12.15
C ALA A 21 -27.32 -6.29 -11.73
N PHE A 22 -26.93 -5.46 -10.76
CA PHE A 22 -27.72 -4.30 -10.33
C PHE A 22 -27.63 -3.11 -11.30
N VAL A 23 -26.50 -2.90 -11.96
CA VAL A 23 -26.31 -1.80 -12.93
C VAL A 23 -27.08 -2.04 -14.22
N PHE A 24 -27.10 -3.28 -14.72
CA PHE A 24 -27.77 -3.64 -15.97
C PHE A 24 -29.24 -4.03 -15.79
N ASP A 25 -29.81 -3.88 -14.59
CA ASP A 25 -31.18 -4.28 -14.28
C ASP A 25 -31.50 -5.74 -14.66
N LEU A 26 -30.49 -6.62 -14.55
CA LEU A 26 -30.60 -8.04 -14.89
C LEU A 26 -31.48 -8.80 -13.89
N VAL A 27 -31.74 -8.21 -12.73
CA VAL A 27 -32.61 -8.76 -11.68
C VAL A 27 -33.83 -7.84 -11.52
N PRO A 28 -35.07 -8.36 -11.52
CA PRO A 28 -36.29 -7.56 -11.37
C PRO A 28 -36.50 -7.11 -9.90
N VAL A 29 -35.52 -6.42 -9.33
CA VAL A 29 -35.62 -5.81 -7.99
C VAL A 29 -36.10 -4.37 -8.17
N GLN A 30 -37.21 -4.04 -7.53
CA GLN A 30 -37.70 -2.66 -7.45
C GLN A 30 -36.79 -1.86 -6.50
N LEU A 31 -35.69 -1.33 -7.03
CA LEU A 31 -34.81 -0.42 -6.29
C LEU A 31 -35.32 1.02 -6.43
N ASP A 32 -35.35 1.75 -5.32
CA ASP A 32 -35.62 3.19 -5.31
C ASP A 32 -34.59 3.90 -6.22
N PRO A 33 -35.01 4.81 -7.12
CA PRO A 33 -34.12 5.60 -7.96
C PRO A 33 -32.93 6.21 -7.22
N ARG A 34 -33.12 6.67 -5.97
CA ARG A 34 -32.03 7.26 -5.16
C ARG A 34 -30.92 6.26 -4.85
N ILE A 35 -31.27 4.99 -4.66
CA ILE A 35 -30.31 3.93 -4.35
C ILE A 35 -29.50 3.59 -5.60
N LYS A 36 -30.13 3.58 -6.78
CA LYS A 36 -29.43 3.37 -8.05
C LYS A 36 -28.39 4.44 -8.33
N GLU A 37 -28.70 5.70 -8.05
CA GLU A 37 -27.76 6.82 -8.22
C GLU A 37 -26.48 6.66 -7.38
N VAL A 38 -26.55 5.96 -6.24
CA VAL A 38 -25.39 5.67 -5.38
C VAL A 38 -24.68 4.37 -5.78
N ILE A 39 -25.43 3.34 -6.18
CA ILE A 39 -24.87 2.02 -6.54
C ILE A 39 -24.06 2.08 -7.83
N VAL A 40 -24.52 2.84 -8.83
CA VAL A 40 -23.82 2.96 -10.13
C VAL A 40 -22.37 3.46 -9.97
N PRO A 41 -22.09 4.58 -9.27
CA PRO A 41 -20.72 5.06 -9.05
C PRO A 41 -19.97 4.34 -7.91
N LEU A 42 -20.54 3.33 -7.27
CA LEU A 42 -19.98 2.69 -6.07
C LEU A 42 -18.53 2.18 -6.22
N PRO A 43 -18.11 1.53 -7.33
CA PRO A 43 -16.73 1.13 -7.51
C PRO A 43 -15.76 2.31 -7.55
N VAL A 44 -16.19 3.46 -8.09
CA VAL A 44 -15.38 4.68 -8.14
C VAL A 44 -15.20 5.24 -6.73
N TYR A 45 -16.26 5.26 -5.92
CA TYR A 45 -16.16 5.68 -4.52
C TYR A 45 -15.21 4.79 -3.71
N LEU A 46 -15.25 3.47 -3.93
CA LEU A 46 -14.31 2.54 -3.29
C LEU A 46 -12.86 2.84 -3.69
N LEU A 47 -12.60 3.13 -4.97
CA LEU A 47 -11.27 3.51 -5.45
C LEU A 47 -10.78 4.82 -4.82
N ILE A 48 -11.64 5.82 -4.70
CA ILE A 48 -11.28 7.11 -4.07
C ILE A 48 -10.93 6.90 -2.60
N VAL A 49 -11.75 6.16 -1.85
CA VAL A 49 -11.49 5.85 -0.44
C VAL A 49 -10.18 5.07 -0.29
N PHE A 50 -9.95 4.07 -1.14
CA PHE A 50 -8.71 3.30 -1.15
C PHE A 50 -7.49 4.17 -1.45
N ALA A 51 -7.59 5.09 -2.42
CA ALA A 51 -6.53 6.01 -2.78
C ALA A 51 -6.20 6.97 -1.62
N CYS A 52 -7.20 7.58 -1.00
CA CYS A 52 -7.03 8.46 0.15
C CYS A 52 -6.40 7.71 1.34
N PHE A 53 -6.89 6.50 1.64
CA PHE A 53 -6.34 5.68 2.71
C PHE A 53 -4.89 5.26 2.45
N SER A 54 -4.59 4.86 1.21
CA SER A 54 -3.23 4.48 0.80
C SER A 54 -2.29 5.67 0.89
N LEU A 55 -2.70 6.83 0.38
CA LEU A 55 -1.90 8.07 0.42
C LEU A 55 -1.65 8.51 1.87
N ALA A 56 -2.68 8.49 2.72
CA ALA A 56 -2.54 8.82 4.14
C ALA A 56 -1.58 7.86 4.86
N THR A 57 -1.69 6.55 4.59
CA THR A 57 -0.82 5.54 5.20
C THR A 57 0.61 5.68 4.76
N ILE A 58 0.85 5.87 3.45
CA ILE A 58 2.19 6.08 2.90
C ILE A 58 2.76 7.39 3.43
N GLY A 59 1.98 8.48 3.37
CA GLY A 59 2.39 9.80 3.86
C GLY A 59 2.73 9.78 5.34
N TYR A 60 1.92 9.12 6.18
CA TYR A 60 2.21 8.95 7.60
C TYR A 60 3.49 8.15 7.84
N ARG A 61 3.69 7.04 7.12
CA ARG A 61 4.90 6.22 7.26
C ARG A 61 6.16 6.94 6.77
N VAL A 62 6.06 7.75 5.73
CA VAL A 62 7.16 8.58 5.22
C VAL A 62 7.47 9.71 6.20
N ALA A 63 6.45 10.39 6.72
CA ALA A 63 6.62 11.47 7.70
C ALA A 63 7.17 10.95 9.04
N THR A 64 6.84 9.71 9.40
CA THR A 64 7.31 9.04 10.64
C THR A 64 8.46 8.09 10.36
N PHE A 65 9.11 8.18 9.19
CA PHE A 65 10.31 7.40 8.93
C PHE A 65 11.39 7.95 9.86
N ASN A 66 11.56 7.27 10.99
CA ASN A 66 12.47 7.61 12.07
C ASN A 66 13.82 7.96 11.44
N ASP A 67 14.27 9.19 11.64
CA ASP A 67 15.61 9.59 11.25
C ASP A 67 16.54 8.52 11.81
N CYS A 68 17.15 7.72 10.92
CA CYS A 68 18.12 6.70 11.26
C CYS A 68 19.43 7.37 11.71
N GLU A 69 19.33 8.41 12.54
CA GLU A 69 20.46 9.20 13.01
C GLU A 69 21.35 8.32 13.88
N GLU A 70 20.77 7.57 14.80
CA GLU A 70 21.49 6.60 15.65
C GLU A 70 22.17 5.49 14.82
N ALA A 71 21.49 4.96 13.81
CA ALA A 71 22.06 3.93 12.92
C ALA A 71 23.12 4.50 11.97
N ALA A 72 23.00 5.77 11.57
CA ALA A 72 24.01 6.46 10.78
C ALA A 72 25.24 6.81 11.63
N GLU A 73 25.06 7.18 12.90
CA GLU A 73 26.15 7.45 13.83
C GLU A 73 26.92 6.18 14.20
N SER A 74 26.22 5.08 14.50
CA SER A 74 26.88 3.80 14.79
C SER A 74 27.70 3.32 13.58
N LEU A 75 27.14 3.40 12.38
CA LEU A 75 27.85 3.04 11.14
C LEU A 75 29.08 3.93 10.89
N LYS A 76 28.97 5.25 11.13
CA LYS A 76 30.13 6.17 11.02
C LYS A 76 31.25 5.77 11.98
N LYS A 77 30.90 5.37 13.19
CA LYS A 77 31.87 4.93 14.21
C LYS A 77 32.58 3.65 13.78
N GLU A 78 31.85 2.67 13.26
CA GLU A 78 32.42 1.44 12.68
C GLU A 78 33.37 1.75 11.51
N ILE A 79 33.04 2.73 10.66
CA ILE A 79 33.92 3.16 9.57
C ILE A 79 35.22 3.78 10.10
N GLU A 80 35.17 4.61 11.14
CA GLU A 80 36.37 5.19 11.75
C GLU A 80 37.26 4.14 12.40
N GLU A 81 36.67 3.19 13.12
CA GLU A 81 37.40 2.07 13.72
C GLU A 81 38.06 1.20 12.65
N ALA A 82 37.32 0.82 11.60
CA ALA A 82 37.87 0.06 10.49
C ALA A 82 39.00 0.82 9.75
N ARG A 83 38.87 2.14 9.59
CA ARG A 83 39.93 2.98 9.00
C ARG A 83 41.19 3.00 9.85
N LYS A 84 41.09 3.12 11.18
CA LYS A 84 42.23 3.04 12.09
C LYS A 84 42.92 1.68 11.99
N ASP A 85 42.13 0.60 12.03
CA ASP A 85 42.63 -0.78 11.97
C ASP A 85 43.38 -1.05 10.65
N LEU A 86 42.92 -0.46 9.54
CA LEU A 86 43.58 -0.54 8.25
C LEU A 86 44.83 0.35 8.14
N GLN A 87 44.84 1.52 8.80
CA GLN A 87 46.03 2.37 8.91
C GLN A 87 47.15 1.69 9.71
N GLU A 88 46.80 1.01 10.82
CA GLU A 88 47.74 0.17 11.59
C GLU A 88 48.33 -0.95 10.73
N LYS A 89 47.55 -1.49 9.79
CA LYS A 89 48.00 -2.48 8.80
C LYS A 89 48.77 -1.87 7.62
N GLY A 90 49.03 -0.56 7.63
CA GLY A 90 49.88 0.13 6.65
C GLY A 90 49.16 0.70 5.42
N PHE A 91 47.82 0.65 5.38
CA PHE A 91 47.04 1.24 4.28
C PHE A 91 46.85 2.75 4.49
N LYS A 92 47.12 3.56 3.45
CA LYS A 92 46.88 5.00 3.46
C LYS A 92 45.58 5.33 2.72
N PHE A 93 44.64 5.94 3.43
CA PHE A 93 43.43 6.51 2.85
C PHE A 93 43.70 8.00 2.58
N THR A 94 43.62 8.42 1.32
CA THR A 94 43.65 9.84 0.91
C THR A 94 42.25 10.41 0.92
#